data_AF-A0A5E4NVP6-F1
#
_entry.id   AF-A0A5E4NVP6-F1
#
_cell.length_a   1.000
_cell.length_b   1.000
_cell.length_c   1.000
_cell.angle_alpha   90.00
_cell.angle_beta   90.00
_cell.angle_gamma   90.00
#
_symmetry.space_group_name_H-M   'P 1'
#
loop_
_entity.id
_entity.type
_entity.pdbx_description
1 polymer ?
#
loop_
_entity_poly.entity_id
_entity_poly.type
_entity_poly.pdbx_seq_one_letter_code
_entity_poly.pdbx_strand_id
1 'polypeptide(L)' 'MSYTVLIDPTTGKKNPGLIARDSDGAVIPADPMNADWAAYQAWLEAGNKPSEPQAPAPQPSHKASRPGQQ' A
#
# COMPACT_ATOMS: atom_id res chain seq x y z
N MET A 1 14.02 4.48 -8.13
CA MET A 1 12.65 3.94 -7.95
C MET A 1 12.62 3.15 -6.66
N SER A 2 11.65 3.44 -5.80
CA SER A 2 11.30 2.62 -4.64
C SER A 2 9.83 2.24 -4.73
N TYR A 3 9.50 1.13 -4.09
CA TYR A 3 8.15 0.57 -4.08
C TYR A 3 7.78 0.19 -2.66
N THR A 4 6.50 0.31 -2.33
CA THR A 4 5.93 -0.08 -1.04
C THR A 4 4.87 -1.15 -1.26
N VAL A 5 4.94 -2.25 -0.49
CA VAL A 5 3.89 -3.27 -0.50
C VAL A 5 2.66 -2.71 0.21
N LEU A 6 1.49 -2.76 -0.42
CA LEU A 6 0.27 -2.23 0.18
C LEU A 6 -0.39 -3.24 1.12
N ILE A 7 -1.23 -2.72 2.02
CA ILE A 7 -2.10 -3.52 2.88
C ILE A 7 -3.43 -3.74 2.15
N ASP A 8 -3.90 -4.98 2.12
CA ASP A 8 -5.25 -5.30 1.67
C ASP A 8 -6.27 -4.69 2.66
N PRO A 9 -7.18 -3.81 2.20
CA PRO A 9 -8.09 -3.10 3.09
C PRO A 9 -9.18 -4.02 3.69
N THR A 10 -9.39 -5.20 3.12
CA THR A 10 -10.39 -6.18 3.57
C THR A 10 -9.83 -7.06 4.70
N THR A 11 -8.54 -7.40 4.63
CA THR A 11 -7.90 -8.34 5.56
C THR A 11 -6.91 -7.67 6.52
N GLY A 12 -6.49 -6.44 6.25
CA GLY A 12 -5.47 -5.73 7.03
C GLY A 12 -4.06 -6.32 6.91
N LYS A 13 -3.84 -7.26 5.99
CA LYS A 13 -2.55 -7.94 5.79
C LYS A 13 -1.80 -7.37 4.59
N LYS A 14 -0.46 -7.48 4.59
CA LYS A 14 0.36 -7.13 3.43
C LYS A 14 -0.11 -7.92 2.20
N ASN A 15 -0.35 -7.21 1.10
CA ASN A 15 -0.72 -7.78 -0.18
C ASN A 15 0.45 -7.64 -1.15
N PRO A 16 1.32 -8.65 -1.31
CA PRO A 16 2.43 -8.59 -2.24
C PRO A 16 1.97 -8.47 -3.71
N GLY A 17 0.69 -8.73 -3.99
CA GLY A 17 0.08 -8.54 -5.31
C GLY A 17 -0.33 -7.09 -5.63
N LEU A 18 -0.07 -6.15 -4.71
CA LEU A 18 -0.42 -4.75 -4.86
C LEU A 18 0.72 -3.87 -4.31
N ILE A 19 1.42 -3.18 -5.21
CA ILE A 19 2.55 -2.32 -4.86
C ILE A 19 2.28 -0.88 -5.24
N ALA A 20 2.72 0.07 -4.41
CA ALA A 20 2.71 1.49 -4.72
C ALA A 20 4.12 1.91 -5.15
N ARG A 21 4.22 2.68 -6.24
CA ARG A 21 5.46 3.35 -6.63
C ARG A 21 5.58 4.66 -5.85
N ASP A 22 6.64 4.81 -5.06
CA ASP A 22 6.74 5.97 -4.16
C ASP A 22 6.98 7.30 -4.89
N SER A 23 7.43 7.25 -6.16
CA SER A 23 7.75 8.44 -6.95
C SER A 23 6.51 9.26 -7.36
N ASP A 24 5.38 8.60 -7.57
CA ASP A 24 4.14 9.22 -8.07
C ASP A 24 2.89 8.68 -7.37
N GLY A 25 3.04 7.73 -6.45
CA GLY A 25 1.94 7.10 -5.73
C GLY A 25 1.11 6.14 -6.59
N ALA A 26 1.57 5.78 -7.79
CA ALA A 26 0.83 4.87 -8.67
C ALA A 26 0.69 3.49 -8.01
N VAL A 27 -0.55 2.99 -7.95
CA VAL A 27 -0.87 1.63 -7.47
C VAL A 27 -0.78 0.66 -8.63
N ILE A 28 0.12 -0.31 -8.50
CA ILE A 28 0.47 -1.26 -9.54
C ILE A 28 -0.03 -2.64 -9.10
N PRO A 29 -1.00 -3.22 -9.83
CA PRO A 29 -1.43 -4.58 -9.59
C PRO A 29 -0.40 -5.59 -10.09
N ALA A 30 -0.42 -6.79 -9.51
CA ALA A 30 0.36 -7.95 -9.95
C ALA A 30 -0.17 -8.57 -11.25
N ASP A 31 -0.23 -7.75 -12.30
CA ASP A 31 -0.62 -8.14 -13.64
C ASP A 31 0.63 -8.28 -14.53
N PRO A 32 0.89 -9.47 -15.11
CA PRO A 32 2.00 -9.68 -16.04
C PRO A 32 1.98 -8.77 -17.27
N MET A 33 0.79 -8.28 -17.67
CA MET A 33 0.65 -7.35 -18.79
C MET A 33 0.89 -5.89 -18.39
N ASN A 34 1.07 -5.60 -17.10
CA ASN A 34 1.41 -4.26 -16.63
C ASN A 34 2.93 -4.03 -16.69
N ALA A 35 3.34 -3.04 -17.48
CA ALA A 35 4.76 -2.68 -17.65
C ALA A 35 5.41 -2.24 -16.32
N ASP A 36 4.68 -1.56 -15.45
CA ASP A 36 5.19 -1.16 -14.14
C ASP A 36 5.39 -2.37 -13.21
N TRP A 37 4.56 -3.41 -13.33
CA TRP A 37 4.76 -4.66 -12.61
C TRP A 37 6.03 -5.39 -13.08
N ALA A 38 6.25 -5.46 -14.40
CA ALA A 38 7.48 -6.02 -14.96
C ALA A 38 8.73 -5.25 -14.50
N ALA A 39 8.65 -3.91 -14.46
CA ALA A 39 9.73 -3.07 -13.94
C ALA A 39 9.99 -3.30 -12.44
N TYR A 40 8.95 -3.50 -11.64
CA TYR A 40 9.07 -3.89 -10.24
C TYR A 40 9.74 -5.25 -10.08
N GLN A 41 9.38 -6.25 -10.89
CA GLN A 41 10.00 -7.58 -10.86
C GLN A 41 11.50 -7.51 -11.17
N ALA A 42 11.89 -6.81 -12.25
CA ALA A 42 13.31 -6.61 -12.58
C ALA A 42 14.07 -5.89 -11.46
N TRP A 43 13.42 -4.95 -10.77
CA TRP A 43 14.00 -4.28 -9.61
C TRP A 43 14.22 -5.22 -8.41
N LEU A 44 13.33 -6.19 -8.17
CA LEU A 44 13.52 -7.25 -7.17
C LEU A 44 14.67 -8.19 -7.56
N GLU A 45 14.77 -8.59 -8.83
CA GLU A 45 15.84 -9.46 -9.33
C GLU A 45 17.22 -8.82 -9.21
N ALA A 46 17.30 -7.50 -9.26
CA ALA A 46 18.52 -6.74 -8.97
C ALA A 46 18.90 -6.74 -7.47
N GLY A 47 18.14 -7.42 -6.60
CA GLY A 47 18.43 -7.57 -5.17
C GLY A 47 17.84 -6.48 -4.29
N ASN A 48 17.01 -5.59 -4.84
CA ASN A 48 16.32 -4.57 -4.05
C ASN A 48 15.13 -5.17 -3.27
N LYS A 49 14.68 -4.45 -2.23
CA LYS A 49 13.58 -4.89 -1.36
C LYS A 49 12.57 -3.76 -1.17
N PRO A 50 11.27 -4.01 -1.37
CA PRO A 50 10.24 -2.99 -1.19
C PRO A 50 10.14 -2.58 0.27
N SER A 51 9.74 -1.33 0.49
CA SER A 51 9.44 -0.80 1.81
C SER A 51 8.26 -1.54 2.43
N GLU A 52 8.29 -1.67 3.75
CA GLU A 52 7.13 -2.16 4.48
C GLU A 52 6.02 -1.10 4.47
N PRO A 53 4.74 -1.51 4.35
CA PRO A 53 3.64 -0.57 4.50
C PRO A 53 3.71 0.10 5.86
N GLN A 54 3.53 1.42 5.88
CA GLN A 54 3.35 2.14 7.13
C GLN A 54 2.11 1.60 7.82
N ALA A 55 2.23 1.31 9.12
CA ALA A 55 1.08 0.97 9.94
C ALA A 55 0.04 2.09 9.81
N PRO A 56 -1.26 1.78 9.71
CA PRO A 56 -2.29 2.80 9.67
C PRO A 56 -2.10 3.71 10.88
N ALA A 57 -1.91 5.01 10.64
CA ALA A 57 -1.87 5.99 11.71
C ALA A 57 -3.12 5.76 12.59
N PRO A 58 -3.00 5.80 13.93
CA PRO A 58 -4.16 5.69 14.80
C PRO A 58 -5.16 6.75 14.34
N GLN A 59 -6.27 6.31 13.75
CA GLN A 59 -7.30 7.23 13.32
C GLN A 59 -7.68 8.05 14.55
N PRO A 60 -7.70 9.40 14.46
CA PRO A 60 -8.23 10.19 15.55
C PRO A 60 -9.64 9.64 15.79
N SER A 61 -9.80 9.00 16.94
CA SER A 61 -11.08 8.43 17.34
C SER A 61 -12.04 9.60 17.36
N HIS A 62 -12.91 9.69 16.34
CA HIS A 62 -14.06 10.55 16.39
C HIS A 62 -14.94 9.99 17.50
N LYS A 63 -14.63 10.35 18.76
CA LYS A 63 -15.54 10.14 19.89
C LYS A 63 -16.87 10.70 19.43
N ALA A 64 -17.86 9.82 19.36
CA ALA A 64 -19.24 10.17 19.13
C ALA A 64 -19.64 11.24 20.16
N SER A 65 -19.52 12.51 19.79
CA SER A 65 -20.18 13.60 20.49
C SER A 65 -21.50 13.82 19.77
N ARG A 66 -22.43 12.91 20.02
CA ARG A 66 -23.84 13.23 19.91
C ARG A 66 -24.43 13.13 21.32
N PRO A 67 -24.31 14.17 22.16
CA PRO A 67 -25.26 14.31 23.25
C PRO A 67 -26.57 14.80 22.62
N GLY A 68 -27.59 13.94 22.64
CA GLY A 68 -28.96 14.45 22.65
C GLY A 68 -29.25 15.14 23.98
N GLN A 69 -30.42 15.79 24.01
CA GLN A 69 -31.14 16.35 25.17
C GLN A 69 -30.77 17.79 25.55
N GLN A 70 -31.53 18.76 25.00
CA GLN A 70 -32.50 19.55 25.77
C GLN A 70 -33.54 20.16 24.84
#